data_AF-A0A182SJI3-F1
#
_entry.id   AF-A0A182SJI3-F1
#
_cell.length_a   1.000
_cell.length_b   1.000
_cell.length_c   1.000
_cell.angle_alpha   90.00
_cell.angle_beta   90.00
_cell.angle_gamma   90.00
#
_symmetry.space_group_name_H-M   'P 1'
#
loop_
_entity.id
_entity.type
_entity.pdbx_description
1 polymer ?
#
loop_
_entity_poly.entity_id
_entity_poly.type
_entity_poly.pdbx_seq_one_letter_code
_entity_poly.pdbx_strand_id
1 'polypeptide(L)'
;MFIKPFKIKSNILVTGSEKKRLRQRVMAQFNRAEEESSTSPLAELFGNRAKVCTVKIITYHEDLVTVYTSDKRPIFFELNGKLLPTVYTLWSCPDLVPAFTT
;
A
#
# COMPACT_ATOMS: atom_id res chain seq x y z
N MET A 1 3.51 -5.35 -14.97
CA MET A 1 4.29 -4.53 -14.03
C MET A 1 5.40 -5.31 -13.33
N PHE A 2 5.09 -6.38 -12.57
CA PHE A 2 6.09 -7.10 -11.74
C PHE A 2 6.48 -8.50 -12.28
N ILE A 3 6.34 -8.76 -13.58
CA ILE A 3 6.65 -10.09 -14.18
C ILE A 3 8.16 -10.35 -14.18
N LYS A 4 8.97 -9.30 -14.37
CA LYS A 4 10.44 -9.37 -14.36
C LYS A 4 11.01 -8.73 -13.10
N PRO A 5 12.22 -9.12 -12.67
CA PRO A 5 12.90 -8.53 -11.53
C PRO A 5 13.03 -7.00 -11.66
N PHE A 6 12.88 -6.30 -10.54
CA PHE A 6 13.03 -4.85 -10.43
C PHE A 6 14.15 -4.50 -9.46
N LYS A 7 14.63 -3.25 -9.51
CA LYS A 7 15.68 -2.74 -8.63
C LYS A 7 15.09 -1.81 -7.56
N ILE A 8 15.66 -1.83 -6.37
CA ILE A 8 15.29 -0.89 -5.30
C ILE A 8 16.20 0.34 -5.41
N LYS A 9 15.60 1.53 -5.52
CA LYS A 9 16.30 2.82 -5.58
C LYS A 9 16.45 3.43 -4.19
N SER A 10 15.40 3.37 -3.36
CA SER A 10 15.44 3.87 -1.99
C SER A 10 14.38 3.21 -1.11
N ASN A 11 14.59 3.27 0.21
CA ASN A 11 13.64 2.83 1.23
C ASN A 11 13.68 3.84 2.38
N ILE A 12 12.59 4.60 2.56
CA ILE A 12 12.52 5.73 3.48
C ILE A 12 11.38 5.49 4.45
N LEU A 13 11.66 5.54 5.76
CA LEU A 13 10.65 5.50 6.81
C LEU A 13 9.74 6.73 6.70
N VAL A 14 8.42 6.53 6.68
CA VAL A 14 7.49 7.66 6.62
C VAL A 14 7.30 8.28 7.99
N THR A 15 7.15 9.61 8.02
CA THR A 15 6.80 10.33 9.24
C THR A 15 5.36 10.02 9.68
N GLY A 16 5.01 10.37 10.93
CA GLY A 16 3.66 10.15 11.45
C GLY A 16 2.56 10.89 10.65
N SER A 17 2.85 12.12 10.21
CA SER A 17 1.92 12.92 9.38
C SER A 17 1.75 12.32 7.98
N GLU A 18 2.83 11.88 7.34
CA GLU A 18 2.77 11.19 6.04
C GLU A 18 2.02 9.86 6.13
N LYS A 19 2.23 9.10 7.21
CA LYS A 19 1.47 7.86 7.49
C LYS A 19 -0.02 8.16 7.58
N LYS A 20 -0.41 9.21 8.32
CA LYS A 20 -1.81 9.64 8.45
C LYS A 20 -2.40 10.03 7.09
N ARG A 21 -1.67 10.83 6.31
CA ARG A 21 -2.09 11.24 4.95
C ARG A 21 -2.25 10.04 4.00
N LEU A 22 -1.34 9.07 4.06
CA LEU A 22 -1.42 7.85 3.27
C LEU A 22 -2.66 7.03 3.65
N ARG A 23 -2.93 6.85 4.95
CA ARG A 23 -4.14 6.19 5.45
C ARG A 23 -5.40 6.89 4.93
N GLN A 24 -5.49 8.22 5.06
CA GLN A 24 -6.64 8.98 4.56
C GLN A 24 -6.85 8.81 3.05
N ARG A 25 -5.77 8.79 2.26
CA ARG A 25 -5.85 8.52 0.83
C ARG A 25 -6.36 7.11 0.52
N VAL A 26 -5.92 6.10 1.27
CA VAL A 26 -6.45 4.72 1.14
C VAL A 26 -7.95 4.72 1.41
N MET A 27 -8.39 5.31 2.53
CA MET A 27 -9.80 5.35 2.91
C MET A 27 -10.66 6.05 1.85
N ALA A 28 -10.20 7.21 1.37
CA ALA A 28 -10.88 7.96 0.32
C ALA A 28 -10.94 7.21 -1.02
N GLN A 29 -9.86 6.56 -1.45
CA GLN A 29 -9.82 5.89 -2.74
C GLN A 29 -10.67 4.60 -2.79
N PHE A 30 -10.77 3.89 -1.66
CA PHE A 30 -11.50 2.63 -1.56
C PHE A 30 -12.85 2.76 -0.84
N ASN A 31 -13.35 3.99 -0.66
CA ASN A 31 -14.63 4.29 0.01
C ASN A 31 -14.79 3.58 1.36
N ARG A 32 -13.73 3.58 2.18
CA ARG A 32 -13.73 3.01 3.53
C ARG A 32 -13.96 4.09 4.58
N ALA A 33 -14.72 3.75 5.62
CA ALA A 33 -14.95 4.66 6.74
C ALA A 33 -13.67 4.82 7.58
N GLU A 34 -13.34 6.04 8.01
CA GLU A 34 -12.16 6.29 8.87
C GLU A 34 -12.25 5.53 10.22
N GLU A 35 -13.48 5.23 10.65
CA GLU A 35 -13.83 4.51 11.89
C GLU A 35 -13.76 2.98 11.78
N GLU A 36 -13.19 2.42 10.71
CA GLU A 36 -12.89 0.98 10.68
C GLU A 36 -12.18 0.59 11.99
N SER A 37 -12.79 -0.35 12.72
CA SER A 37 -12.39 -0.73 14.06
C SER A 37 -10.88 -0.96 14.13
N SER A 38 -10.26 -0.70 15.28
CA SER A 38 -8.83 -0.96 15.50
C SER A 38 -8.40 -2.40 15.22
N THR A 39 -9.35 -3.30 15.02
CA THR A 39 -9.22 -4.71 14.68
C THR A 39 -9.35 -5.03 13.18
N SER A 40 -9.66 -4.07 12.31
CA SER A 40 -9.72 -4.34 10.88
C SER A 40 -8.30 -4.58 10.32
N PRO A 41 -8.11 -5.52 9.38
CA PRO A 41 -6.78 -5.79 8.83
C PRO A 41 -6.19 -4.56 8.13
N LEU A 42 -7.03 -3.68 7.57
CA LEU A 42 -6.61 -2.42 6.96
C LEU A 42 -6.10 -1.41 8.01
N ALA A 43 -6.73 -1.33 9.19
CA ALA A 43 -6.27 -0.47 10.29
C ALA A 43 -4.92 -0.93 10.85
N GLU A 44 -4.67 -2.25 10.91
CA GLU A 44 -3.39 -2.81 11.36
C GLU A 44 -2.21 -2.36 10.49
N LEU A 45 -2.41 -2.25 9.16
CA LEU A 45 -1.35 -1.80 8.23
C LEU A 45 -0.80 -0.41 8.57
N PHE A 46 -1.61 0.45 9.19
CA PHE A 46 -1.26 1.82 9.56
C PHE A 46 -1.22 2.05 11.08
N GLY A 47 -1.22 0.98 11.87
CA GLY A 47 -1.27 1.03 13.33
C GLY A 47 -0.13 1.84 13.95
N ASN A 48 -0.28 2.23 15.22
CA ASN A 48 0.70 3.09 15.89
C ASN A 48 2.12 2.48 15.93
N ARG A 49 2.23 1.15 16.04
CA ARG A 49 3.50 0.44 16.07
C ARG A 49 4.05 0.05 14.69
N ALA A 50 3.23 0.15 13.64
CA ALA A 50 3.60 -0.24 12.29
C ALA A 50 4.66 0.72 11.72
N LYS A 51 5.79 0.15 11.25
CA LYS A 51 6.84 0.88 10.55
C LYS A 51 6.50 0.94 9.08
N VAL A 52 5.86 2.05 8.67
CA VAL A 52 5.50 2.28 7.28
C VAL A 52 6.68 2.90 6.54
N CYS A 53 7.07 2.35 5.40
CA CYS A 53 8.11 2.93 4.54
C CYS A 53 7.60 3.18 3.13
N THR A 54 8.13 4.24 2.51
CA THR A 54 8.06 4.48 1.07
C THR A 54 9.30 3.90 0.41
N VAL A 55 9.11 2.93 -0.47
CA VAL A 55 10.15 2.26 -1.25
C VAL A 55 10.03 2.71 -2.70
N LYS A 56 11.07 3.34 -3.24
CA LYS A 56 11.14 3.65 -4.67
C LYS A 56 11.83 2.50 -5.39
N ILE A 57 11.20 1.97 -6.42
CA ILE A 57 11.75 0.91 -7.26
C ILE A 57 11.81 1.35 -8.72
N ILE A 58 12.64 0.67 -9.49
CA ILE A 58 12.73 0.81 -10.95
C ILE A 58 12.37 -0.56 -11.55
N THR A 59 11.30 -0.61 -12.34
CA THR A 59 10.86 -1.85 -13.01
C THR A 59 11.84 -2.26 -14.10
N TYR A 60 11.68 -3.47 -14.65
CA TYR A 60 12.46 -3.89 -15.82
C TYR A 60 12.27 -2.97 -17.04
N HIS A 61 11.13 -2.31 -17.16
CA HIS A 61 10.83 -1.36 -18.23
C HIS A 61 11.25 0.08 -17.87
N GLU A 62 12.09 0.24 -16.84
CA GLU A 62 12.60 1.52 -16.33
C GLU A 62 11.51 2.46 -15.76
N ASP A 63 10.35 1.92 -15.39
CA ASP A 63 9.31 2.70 -14.71
C ASP A 63 9.68 2.95 -13.25
N LEU A 64 9.59 4.21 -12.81
CA LEU A 64 9.73 4.57 -11.41
C LEU A 64 8.40 4.32 -10.67
N VAL A 65 8.44 3.45 -9.68
CA VAL A 65 7.25 3.05 -8.92
C VAL A 65 7.44 3.33 -7.44
N THR A 66 6.42 3.89 -6.81
CA THR A 66 6.33 4.01 -5.35
C THR A 66 5.65 2.76 -4.80
N VAL A 67 6.32 2.03 -3.91
CA VAL A 67 5.75 0.93 -3.13
C VAL A 67 5.70 1.35 -1.67
N TYR A 68 4.57 1.16 -1.02
CA TYR A 68 4.42 1.34 0.41
C TYR A 68 4.54 -0.01 1.11
N THR A 69 5.30 -0.03 2.19
CA THR A 69 5.48 -1.23 3.03
C THR A 69 5.03 -0.94 4.46
N SER A 70 4.50 -1.94 5.15
CA SER A 70 4.27 -1.93 6.59
C SER A 70 5.06 -3.08 7.20
N ASP A 71 5.94 -2.80 8.15
CA ASP A 71 6.82 -3.78 8.80
C ASP A 71 7.56 -4.68 7.78
N LYS A 72 8.11 -4.04 6.74
CA LYS A 72 8.81 -4.66 5.59
C LYS A 72 7.94 -5.51 4.67
N ARG A 73 6.62 -5.56 4.87
CA ARG A 73 5.68 -6.24 3.97
C ARG A 73 5.07 -5.23 2.98
N PRO A 74 5.07 -5.49 1.67
CA PRO A 74 4.49 -4.57 0.69
C PRO A 74 2.96 -4.56 0.79
N ILE A 75 2.38 -3.37 0.97
CA ILE A 75 0.95 -3.17 1.21
C ILE A 75 0.23 -2.54 0.01
N PHE A 76 0.81 -1.49 -0.56
CA PHE A 76 0.25 -0.75 -1.68
C PHE A 76 1.36 -0.31 -2.61
N PHE A 77 1.02 0.04 -3.85
CA PHE A 77 1.94 0.71 -4.77
C PHE A 77 1.19 1.71 -5.62
N GLU A 78 1.91 2.67 -6.19
CA GLU A 78 1.35 3.66 -7.09
C GLU A 78 1.54 3.25 -8.55
N LEU A 79 0.46 3.35 -9.32
CA LEU A 79 0.48 3.23 -10.76
C LEU A 79 -0.46 4.30 -11.35
N ASN A 80 0.06 5.15 -12.23
CA ASN A 80 -0.71 6.20 -12.90
C ASN A 80 -1.51 7.09 -11.92
N GLY A 81 -0.88 7.49 -10.81
CA GLY A 81 -1.49 8.33 -9.77
C GLY A 81 -2.50 7.62 -8.85
N LYS A 82 -2.82 6.35 -9.10
CA LYS A 82 -3.73 5.54 -8.28
C LYS A 82 -2.97 4.64 -7.33
N LEU A 83 -3.50 4.47 -6.13
CA LEU A 83 -3.02 3.49 -5.16
C LEU A 83 -3.60 2.11 -5.53
N LEU A 84 -2.77 1.08 -5.66
CA LEU A 84 -3.21 -0.28 -5.89
C LEU A 84 -2.78 -1.17 -4.72
N PRO A 85 -3.66 -2.00 -4.16
CA PRO A 85 -3.29 -2.95 -3.13
C PRO A 85 -2.43 -4.06 -3.73
N THR A 86 -1.49 -4.59 -2.95
CA THR A 86 -0.84 -5.85 -3.30
C THR A 86 -1.84 -7.00 -3.18
N VAL A 87 -1.58 -8.12 -3.85
CA VAL A 87 -2.37 -9.34 -3.67
C VAL A 87 -2.36 -9.79 -2.21
N TYR A 88 -1.26 -9.58 -1.48
CA TYR A 88 -1.18 -9.89 -0.05
C TYR A 88 -2.12 -9.01 0.79
N THR A 89 -2.22 -7.70 0.49
CA THR A 89 -3.22 -6.83 1.12
C THR A 89 -4.65 -7.29 0.81
N LEU A 90 -4.93 -7.69 -0.43
CA LEU A 90 -6.26 -8.21 -0.81
C LEU A 90 -6.57 -9.56 -0.16
N TRP A 91 -5.57 -10.38 0.13
CA TRP A 91 -5.78 -11.63 0.86
C TRP A 91 -6.26 -11.37 2.30
N SER A 92 -5.73 -10.32 2.94
CA SER A 92 -6.19 -9.88 4.27
C SER A 92 -7.47 -9.05 4.24
N CYS A 93 -7.70 -8.29 3.17
CA CYS A 93 -8.84 -7.39 2.97
C CYS A 93 -9.52 -7.66 1.61
N PRO A 94 -10.20 -8.81 1.44
CA PRO A 94 -10.73 -9.22 0.13
C PRO A 94 -11.78 -8.24 -0.42
N ASP A 95 -12.56 -7.63 0.48
CA ASP A 95 -13.64 -6.71 0.09
C ASP A 95 -13.14 -5.29 -0.25
N LEU A 96 -11.82 -5.05 -0.25
CA LEU A 96 -11.24 -3.72 -0.52
C LEU A 96 -11.52 -3.26 -1.95
N VAL A 97 -11.71 -4.19 -2.89
CA VAL A 97 -12.03 -3.94 -4.30
C VAL A 97 -13.10 -4.92 -4.78
N PRO A 98 -13.88 -4.58 -5.83
CA PRO A 98 -14.79 -5.54 -6.45
C PRO A 98 -14.04 -6.75 -7.01
N ALA A 99 -14.64 -7.94 -6.88
CA ALA A 99 -14.11 -9.19 -7.42
C ALA A 99 -14.85 -9.59 -8.71
N PHE A 100 -14.12 -10.22 -9.62
CA PHE A 100 -14.66 -10.80 -10.86
C PHE A 100 -14.25 -12.28 -10.94
N THR A 101 -15.18 -13.15 -11.31
CA THR A 101 -14.89 -14.55 -11.61
C THR A 101 -14.67 -14.71 -13.11
N THR A 102 -13.65 -15.47 -13.50
CA THR A 102 -13.24 -15.70 -14.89
C THR A 102 -13.44 -17.15 -15.30
#